data_AF-A0A957VA94-F1
#
_entry.id   AF-A0A957VA94-F1
#
_cell.length_a   1.000
_cell.length_b   1.000
_cell.length_c   1.000
_cell.angle_alpha   90.00
_cell.angle_beta   90.00
_cell.angle_gamma   90.00
#
_symmetry.space_group_name_H-M   'P 1'
#
loop_
_entity.id
_entity.type
_entity.pdbx_description
1 polymer ?
#
loop_
_entity_poly.entity_id
_entity_poly.type
_entity_poly.pdbx_seq_one_letter_code
_entity_poly.pdbx_strand_id
1 'polypeptide(L)'
;MLLSGCGQAAAPEPSEPEEAEAETTAVETEAEAPAQPEAEAVEVTGEGYSIGISMPTKSSSRWISDGESMVQFFEEKGYATDLQYAEDDIPNQLAQIENMVTKGVDVLIIAAIDGT
;
A
#
# COMPACT_ATOMS: atom_id res chain seq x y z
N MET A 1 -35.18 -39.71 -19.18
CA MET A 1 -36.29 -38.76 -19.37
C MET A 1 -37.47 -39.21 -18.50
N LEU A 2 -37.62 -38.61 -17.32
CA LEU A 2 -38.77 -38.77 -16.44
C LEU A 2 -39.09 -37.37 -15.89
N LEU A 3 -40.19 -36.81 -16.39
CA LEU A 3 -40.82 -35.57 -15.95
C LEU A 3 -41.74 -35.83 -14.74
N SER A 4 -42.02 -34.74 -14.01
CA SER A 4 -43.15 -34.47 -13.10
C SER A 4 -42.81 -34.52 -11.60
N GLY A 5 -43.15 -33.52 -10.77
CA GLY A 5 -43.99 -32.35 -11.02
C GLY A 5 -44.00 -31.35 -9.84
N CYS A 6 -44.60 -30.18 -10.11
CA CYS A 6 -44.79 -29.02 -9.23
C CYS A 6 -46.03 -29.11 -8.33
N GLY A 7 -46.04 -28.29 -7.27
CA GLY A 7 -47.22 -27.87 -6.47
C GLY A 7 -46.74 -27.48 -5.07
N GLN A 8 -46.92 -26.27 -4.55
CA GLN A 8 -48.10 -25.41 -4.53
C GLN A 8 -47.67 -23.97 -4.16
N ALA A 9 -48.31 -22.97 -4.78
CA ALA A 9 -48.13 -21.54 -4.51
C ALA A 9 -49.05 -21.02 -3.39
N ALA A 10 -48.60 -19.99 -2.65
CA ALA A 10 -49.42 -18.86 -2.18
C ALA A 10 -48.54 -17.76 -1.50
N ALA A 11 -48.69 -16.52 -1.93
CA ALA A 11 -48.41 -15.24 -1.24
C ALA A 11 -49.73 -14.41 -1.33
N PRO A 12 -50.04 -13.36 -0.52
CA PRO A 12 -49.18 -12.16 -0.26
C PRO A 12 -49.31 -11.39 1.11
N GLU A 13 -48.23 -10.65 1.47
CA GLU A 13 -48.06 -9.22 1.96
C GLU A 13 -48.96 -8.58 3.07
N PRO A 14 -48.65 -7.40 3.72
CA PRO A 14 -47.40 -6.70 4.14
C PRO A 14 -47.45 -6.07 5.59
N SER A 15 -46.33 -5.55 6.14
CA SER A 15 -46.24 -4.31 6.99
C SER A 15 -44.86 -4.10 7.69
N GLU A 16 -44.19 -2.97 7.43
CA GLU A 16 -43.06 -2.31 8.18
C GLU A 16 -43.51 -1.72 9.55
N PRO A 17 -42.66 -1.19 10.48
CA PRO A 17 -41.31 -0.58 10.29
C PRO A 17 -40.22 -0.84 11.37
N GLU A 18 -39.00 -0.38 11.04
CA GLU A 18 -37.94 0.28 11.86
C GLU A 18 -37.58 -0.23 13.28
N GLU A 19 -36.31 -0.63 13.46
CA GLU A 19 -35.51 -0.17 14.61
C GLU A 19 -34.01 -0.23 14.26
N ALA A 20 -33.39 0.94 14.32
CA ALA A 20 -31.95 1.12 14.29
C ALA A 20 -31.39 0.90 15.70
N GLU A 21 -30.26 0.21 15.83
CA GLU A 21 -29.28 0.51 16.88
C GLU A 21 -27.87 0.41 16.29
N ALA A 22 -27.21 1.57 16.27
CA ALA A 22 -25.79 1.71 16.13
C ALA A 22 -25.09 1.33 17.45
N GLU A 23 -23.76 1.27 17.36
CA GLU A 23 -22.80 1.38 18.46
C GLU A 23 -22.20 0.07 18.99
N THR A 24 -20.98 -0.22 18.53
CA THR A 24 -19.83 -0.68 19.33
C THR A 24 -18.70 -0.96 18.34
N THR A 25 -17.46 -0.56 18.49
CA THR A 25 -16.75 0.30 19.43
C THR A 25 -15.50 0.68 18.65
N ALA A 26 -15.14 1.96 18.68
CA ALA A 26 -13.83 2.39 18.22
C ALA A 26 -12.77 1.65 19.04
N VAL A 27 -11.95 0.84 18.37
CA VAL A 27 -10.67 0.44 18.92
C VAL A 27 -9.65 1.41 18.33
N GLU A 28 -9.44 2.51 19.03
CA GLU A 28 -8.15 3.18 19.01
C GLU A 28 -7.15 2.22 19.66
N THR A 29 -6.35 1.57 18.84
CA THR A 29 -5.05 1.05 19.26
C THR A 29 -4.01 2.09 18.91
N GLU A 30 -3.58 2.81 19.94
CA GLU A 30 -2.39 3.63 19.94
C GLU A 30 -1.16 2.72 19.77
N ALA A 31 -0.45 2.98 18.68
CA ALA A 31 0.99 2.82 18.42
C ALA A 31 1.76 1.66 19.07
N GLU A 32 2.28 0.79 18.21
CA GLU A 32 3.72 0.58 18.18
C GLU A 32 4.17 0.72 16.73
N ALA A 33 4.72 1.89 16.39
CA ALA A 33 5.45 2.03 15.14
C ALA A 33 6.61 1.03 15.20
N PRO A 34 6.71 0.04 14.28
CA PRO A 34 7.86 -0.83 14.26
C PRO A 34 9.08 0.08 14.04
N ALA A 35 10.09 -0.08 14.90
CA ALA A 35 11.39 0.51 14.67
C ALA A 35 11.86 0.04 13.29
N GLN A 36 11.73 0.93 12.30
CA GLN A 36 12.15 0.69 10.94
C GLN A 36 13.64 0.36 11.02
N PRO A 37 14.11 -0.75 10.42
CA PRO A 37 15.53 -0.90 10.20
C PRO A 37 15.95 0.33 9.39
N GLU A 38 16.85 1.14 9.95
CA GLU A 38 17.44 2.29 9.27
C GLU A 38 18.05 1.78 7.96
N ALA A 39 17.29 1.91 6.88
CA ALA A 39 17.83 1.96 5.55
C ALA A 39 18.80 3.14 5.54
N GLU A 40 20.04 2.92 5.10
CA GLU A 40 20.96 4.02 4.82
C GLU A 40 20.22 5.03 3.95
N ALA A 41 19.87 6.15 4.57
CA ALA A 41 19.26 7.28 3.89
C ALA A 41 20.32 7.78 2.89
N VAL A 42 20.07 7.53 1.61
CA VAL A 42 20.84 8.20 0.56
C VAL A 42 20.39 9.65 0.59
N GLU A 43 21.27 10.51 1.10
CA GLU A 43 21.03 11.93 1.30
C GLU A 43 20.70 12.61 -0.04
N VAL A 44 19.56 13.31 -0.07
CA VAL A 44 19.10 14.13 -1.20
C VAL A 44 20.07 15.30 -1.40
N THR A 45 21.01 15.16 -2.33
CA THR A 45 21.94 16.23 -2.71
C THR A 45 21.99 16.42 -4.22
N GLY A 46 21.07 17.23 -4.74
CA GLY A 46 21.06 17.63 -6.16
C GLY A 46 20.19 18.85 -6.41
N GLU A 47 20.58 19.70 -7.36
CA GLU A 47 19.77 20.83 -7.85
C GLU A 47 18.64 20.38 -8.80
N GLY A 48 18.42 19.06 -8.92
CA GLY A 48 17.38 18.42 -9.74
C GLY A 48 16.17 17.92 -8.95
N TYR A 49 15.26 17.25 -9.63
CA TYR A 49 14.09 16.61 -9.02
C TYR A 49 14.49 15.51 -8.01
N SER A 50 13.61 15.29 -7.04
CA SER A 50 13.71 14.24 -6.02
C SER A 50 12.76 13.07 -6.33
N ILE A 51 13.27 11.85 -6.26
CA ILE A 51 12.56 10.63 -6.67
C ILE A 51 12.44 9.68 -5.47
N GLY A 52 11.23 9.42 -5.00
CA GLY A 52 10.95 8.36 -4.04
C GLY A 52 10.74 7.02 -4.73
N ILE A 53 11.38 5.96 -4.24
CA ILE A 53 11.30 4.60 -4.80
C ILE A 53 10.95 3.63 -3.67
N SER A 54 9.73 3.07 -3.69
CA SER A 54 9.31 2.03 -2.74
C SER A 54 9.29 0.66 -3.41
N MET A 55 10.12 -0.24 -2.88
CA MET A 55 10.28 -1.62 -3.35
C MET A 55 9.70 -2.61 -2.34
N PRO A 56 9.26 -3.80 -2.78
CA PRO A 56 8.57 -4.73 -1.90
C PRO A 56 9.51 -5.38 -0.87
N THR A 57 10.69 -5.88 -1.24
CA THR A 57 11.52 -6.69 -0.33
C THR A 57 12.99 -6.77 -0.73
N LYS A 58 13.90 -6.85 0.24
CA LYS A 58 15.33 -7.17 0.01
C LYS A 58 15.60 -8.67 -0.13
N SER A 59 14.61 -9.53 0.07
CA SER A 59 14.79 -10.98 -0.06
C SER A 59 14.80 -11.48 -1.51
N SER A 60 14.50 -10.59 -2.47
CA SER A 60 14.48 -10.89 -3.91
C SER A 60 15.61 -10.16 -4.63
N SER A 61 16.52 -10.92 -5.24
CA SER A 61 17.61 -10.35 -6.04
C SER A 61 17.11 -9.49 -7.20
N ARG A 62 15.93 -9.80 -7.75
CA ARG A 62 15.29 -8.97 -8.77
C ARG A 62 15.01 -7.58 -8.24
N TRP A 63 14.37 -7.47 -7.07
CA TRP A 63 13.97 -6.18 -6.52
C TRP A 63 15.15 -5.35 -6.04
N ILE A 64 16.19 -6.01 -5.54
CA ILE A 64 17.48 -5.37 -5.24
C ILE A 64 18.07 -4.77 -6.52
N SER A 65 18.21 -5.58 -7.56
CA SER A 65 18.80 -5.16 -8.84
C SER A 65 17.99 -4.04 -9.51
N ASP A 66 16.66 -4.16 -9.53
CA ASP A 66 15.77 -3.15 -10.11
C ASP A 66 15.88 -1.82 -9.34
N GLY A 67 15.91 -1.87 -8.01
CA GLY A 67 16.04 -0.70 -7.14
C GLY A 67 17.38 0.02 -7.31
N GLU A 68 18.49 -0.72 -7.24
CA GLU A 68 19.84 -0.19 -7.42
C GLU A 68 20.06 0.38 -8.83
N SER A 69 19.47 -0.24 -9.87
CA SER A 69 19.57 0.25 -11.24
C SER A 69 18.84 1.58 -11.43
N MET A 70 17.67 1.75 -10.79
CA MET A 70 16.93 3.02 -10.82
C MET A 70 17.69 4.13 -10.10
N VAL A 71 18.23 3.84 -8.91
CA VAL A 71 19.07 4.78 -8.16
C VAL A 71 20.24 5.27 -9.02
N GLN A 72 21.04 4.34 -9.55
CA GLN A 72 22.18 4.67 -10.42
C GLN A 72 21.75 5.52 -11.61
N PHE A 73 20.68 5.12 -12.32
CA PHE A 73 20.20 5.87 -13.49
C PHE A 73 19.80 7.31 -13.14
N PHE A 74 19.08 7.53 -12.05
CA PHE A 74 18.61 8.86 -11.68
C PHE A 74 19.73 9.73 -11.11
N GLU A 75 20.64 9.17 -10.32
CA GLU A 75 21.81 9.88 -9.81
C GLU A 75 22.77 10.29 -10.93
N GLU A 76 22.98 9.44 -11.95
CA GLU A 76 23.73 9.79 -13.16
C GLU A 76 23.11 10.98 -13.93
N LYS A 77 21.81 11.22 -13.76
CA LYS A 77 21.09 12.38 -14.33
C LYS A 77 21.08 13.59 -13.41
N GLY A 78 21.67 13.50 -12.21
CA GLY A 78 21.70 14.57 -11.22
C GLY A 78 20.40 14.72 -10.41
N TYR A 79 19.59 13.66 -10.34
CA TYR A 79 18.40 13.61 -9.49
C TYR A 79 18.72 12.94 -8.16
N ALA A 80 18.08 13.42 -7.10
CA ALA A 80 18.17 12.78 -5.80
C ALA A 80 17.20 11.60 -5.70
N THR A 81 17.57 10.55 -4.97
CA THR A 81 16.73 9.35 -4.81
C THR A 81 16.56 8.94 -3.34
N ASP A 82 15.38 8.45 -2.98
CA ASP A 82 15.06 7.84 -1.69
C ASP A 82 14.53 6.41 -1.95
N LEU A 83 15.40 5.41 -1.82
CA LEU A 83 15.08 4.00 -2.05
C LEU A 83 14.75 3.30 -0.72
N GLN A 84 13.53 2.80 -0.61
CA GLN A 84 13.05 2.07 0.57
C GLN A 84 12.52 0.69 0.20
N TYR A 85 12.61 -0.25 1.13
CA TYR A 85 12.10 -1.61 0.99
C TYR A 85 11.10 -1.89 2.11
N ALA A 86 9.92 -2.41 1.75
CA ALA A 86 8.82 -2.61 2.67
C ALA A 86 8.82 -3.98 3.39
N GLU A 87 9.70 -4.90 2.99
CA GLU A 87 9.78 -6.28 3.50
C GLU A 87 8.47 -7.08 3.35
N ASP A 88 7.83 -6.95 2.19
CA ASP A 88 6.54 -7.58 1.84
C ASP A 88 5.40 -7.22 2.83
N ASP A 89 5.56 -6.14 3.61
CA ASP A 89 4.57 -5.63 4.55
C ASP A 89 3.83 -4.40 3.97
N ILE A 90 2.52 -4.55 3.75
CA ILE A 90 1.66 -3.52 3.16
C ILE A 90 1.58 -2.25 4.05
N PRO A 91 1.35 -2.37 5.38
CA PRO A 91 1.36 -1.20 6.27
C PRO A 91 2.68 -0.41 6.21
N ASN A 92 3.82 -1.10 6.18
CA ASN A 92 5.11 -0.46 6.04
C ASN A 92 5.24 0.26 4.69
N GLN A 93 4.87 -0.37 3.57
CA GLN A 93 4.88 0.29 2.25
C GLN A 93 4.01 1.55 2.24
N LEU A 94 2.84 1.52 2.87
CA LEU A 94 1.97 2.69 2.99
C LEU A 94 2.65 3.83 3.78
N ALA A 95 3.23 3.51 4.94
CA ALA A 95 3.95 4.49 5.77
C ALA A 95 5.15 5.10 5.02
N GLN A 96 5.89 4.30 4.25
CA GLN A 96 6.99 4.78 3.41
C GLN A 96 6.50 5.79 2.36
N ILE A 97 5.40 5.47 1.67
CA ILE A 97 4.77 6.35 0.67
C ILE A 97 4.30 7.65 1.32
N GLU A 98 3.60 7.60 2.44
CA GLU A 98 3.14 8.78 3.18
C GLU A 98 4.31 9.69 3.61
N ASN A 99 5.42 9.09 4.06
CA ASN A 99 6.64 9.81 4.40
C ASN A 99 7.28 10.47 3.16
N MET A 100 7.36 9.78 2.02
CA MET A 100 7.88 10.34 0.78
C MET A 100 7.02 11.51 0.26
N VAL A 101 5.70 11.38 0.35
CA VAL A 101 4.75 12.46 0.02
C VAL A 101 4.94 13.65 0.96
N THR A 102 5.08 13.41 2.26
CA THR A 102 5.31 14.47 3.26
C THR A 102 6.65 15.18 3.07
N LYS A 103 7.70 14.44 2.70
CA LYS A 103 9.00 14.99 2.30
C LYS A 103 8.91 15.82 1.00
N GLY A 104 7.86 15.61 0.20
CA GLY A 104 7.63 16.36 -1.03
C GLY A 104 8.46 15.87 -2.20
N VAL A 105 8.64 14.54 -2.36
CA VAL A 105 9.31 14.01 -3.55
C VAL A 105 8.55 14.44 -4.82
N ASP A 106 9.29 14.81 -5.87
CA ASP A 106 8.71 15.28 -7.13
C ASP A 106 8.11 14.13 -7.95
N VAL A 107 8.69 12.93 -7.82
CA VAL A 107 8.22 11.70 -8.47
C VAL A 107 8.22 10.56 -7.45
N LEU A 108 7.20 9.72 -7.51
CA LEU A 108 7.09 8.52 -6.69
C LEU A 108 6.96 7.29 -7.60
N ILE A 109 7.84 6.31 -7.39
CA ILE A 109 7.87 5.02 -8.08
C ILE A 109 7.56 3.94 -7.04
N ILE A 110 6.55 3.12 -7.31
CA ILE A 110 6.10 2.08 -6.39
C ILE A 110 6.08 0.75 -7.12
N ALA A 111 6.90 -0.19 -6.67
CA ALA A 111 6.70 -1.60 -6.94
C ALA A 111 5.75 -2.15 -5.87
N ALA A 112 4.45 -2.12 -6.19
CA ALA A 112 3.39 -2.42 -5.23
C ALA A 112 3.45 -3.87 -4.75
N ILE A 113 3.33 -4.06 -3.44
CA ILE A 113 3.06 -5.37 -2.83
C ILE A 113 1.61 -5.78 -3.14
N ASP A 114 0.68 -4.84 -2.98
CA ASP A 114 -0.74 -5.00 -3.28
C ASP A 114 -1.26 -3.78 -4.06
N GLY A 115 -2.13 -4.03 -5.04
CA GLY A 115 -2.71 -3.02 -5.92
C GLY A 115 -4.21 -3.15 -6.10
N THR A 116 -4.90 -3.82 -5.17
CA THR A 116 -6.36 -4.00 -5.13
C THR A 116 -7.04 -2.98 -4.24
#